data_AF-A0A6M0SQT2-F1
#
_entry.id   AF-A0A6M0SQT2-F1
#
_cell.length_a   1.000
_cell.length_b   1.000
_cell.length_c   1.000
_cell.angle_alpha   90.00
_cell.angle_beta   90.00
_cell.angle_gamma   90.00
#
_symmetry.space_group_name_H-M   'P 1'
#
loop_
_entity.id
_entity.type
_entity.pdbx_description
1 polymer ?
#
loop_
_entity_poly.entity_id
_entity_poly.type
_entity_poly.pdbx_seq_one_letter_code
_entity_poly.pdbx_strand_id
1 'polypeptide(L)'
;MITISAIHKQIVIMVRNALKGTEYESIKIMSSDTSEGFDRPSIKVNIESSDLAKINANYVQRIATVSVYFFATDIKNYKIENLKIQDFLENIFIQGVRFEGCYIPINEIEVETIDSVLETSFMLDVTNQLDKLDELNAEYMEDLNINYEGGC
;
A
#
# COMPACT_ATOMS: atom_id res chain seq x y z
N MET A 1 -3.94 5.13 -12.66
CA MET A 1 -2.90 5.45 -11.66
C MET A 1 -3.36 5.01 -10.27
N ILE A 2 -2.57 4.21 -9.58
CA ILE A 2 -2.77 3.78 -8.19
C ILE A 2 -2.59 5.00 -7.27
N THR A 3 -3.66 5.35 -6.55
CA THR A 3 -3.70 6.50 -5.63
C THR A 3 -3.47 6.08 -4.18
N ILE A 4 -3.09 7.01 -3.30
CA ILE A 4 -2.93 6.73 -1.85
C ILE A 4 -4.25 6.21 -1.24
N SER A 5 -5.39 6.79 -1.63
CA SER A 5 -6.70 6.33 -1.16
C SER A 5 -7.01 4.91 -1.63
N ALA A 6 -6.64 4.56 -2.87
CA ALA A 6 -6.75 3.18 -3.34
C ALA A 6 -5.85 2.26 -2.50
N ILE A 7 -4.63 2.70 -2.19
CA ILE A 7 -3.69 1.93 -1.35
C ILE A 7 -4.31 1.58 -0.01
N HIS A 8 -4.77 2.60 0.72
CA HIS A 8 -5.42 2.44 2.02
C HIS A 8 -6.61 1.47 1.96
N LYS A 9 -7.52 1.66 0.99
CA LYS A 9 -8.70 0.80 0.82
C LYS A 9 -8.32 -0.67 0.60
N GLN A 10 -7.30 -0.92 -0.21
CA GLN A 10 -6.91 -2.29 -0.50
C GLN A 10 -6.25 -2.99 0.69
N ILE A 11 -5.43 -2.29 1.46
CA ILE A 11 -4.89 -2.83 2.71
C ILE A 11 -6.02 -3.17 3.68
N VAL A 12 -7.02 -2.29 3.82
CA VAL A 12 -8.22 -2.56 4.65
C VAL A 12 -8.97 -3.79 4.16
N ILE A 13 -9.13 -3.96 2.83
CA ILE A 13 -9.78 -5.13 2.25
C ILE A 13 -8.98 -6.40 2.52
N MET A 14 -7.65 -6.35 2.38
CA MET A 14 -6.77 -7.50 2.65
C MET A 14 -6.86 -7.94 4.10
N VAL A 15 -6.72 -7.00 5.05
CA VAL A 15 -6.85 -7.29 6.48
C VAL A 15 -8.24 -7.86 6.78
N ARG A 16 -9.31 -7.23 6.29
CA ARG A 16 -10.68 -7.73 6.50
C ARG A 16 -10.88 -9.13 5.95
N ASN A 17 -10.39 -9.40 4.75
CA ASN A 17 -10.56 -10.71 4.12
C ASN A 17 -9.77 -11.79 4.85
N ALA A 18 -8.58 -11.46 5.33
CA ALA A 18 -7.81 -12.40 6.11
C ALA A 18 -8.49 -12.73 7.44
N LEU A 19 -9.16 -11.75 8.08
CA LEU A 19 -9.79 -11.96 9.39
C LEU A 19 -11.03 -12.87 9.30
N LYS A 20 -11.60 -13.08 8.10
CA LYS A 20 -12.75 -13.96 7.91
C LYS A 20 -12.40 -15.40 8.30
N GLY A 21 -13.26 -16.02 9.10
CA GLY A 21 -13.06 -17.40 9.58
C GLY A 21 -12.05 -17.53 10.72
N THR A 22 -11.58 -16.41 11.29
CA THR A 22 -10.75 -16.38 12.49
C THR A 22 -11.57 -15.97 13.73
N GLU A 23 -11.01 -16.14 14.93
CA GLU A 23 -11.61 -15.62 16.17
C GLU A 23 -11.75 -14.08 16.20
N TYR A 24 -11.11 -13.40 15.24
CA TYR A 24 -11.03 -11.95 15.11
C TYR A 24 -11.89 -11.39 13.96
N GLU A 25 -12.79 -12.19 13.38
CA GLU A 25 -13.65 -11.76 12.26
C GLU A 25 -14.53 -10.55 12.62
N SER A 26 -14.94 -10.43 13.87
CA SER A 26 -15.77 -9.33 14.37
C SER A 26 -14.99 -8.07 14.74
N ILE A 27 -13.66 -8.06 14.58
CA ILE A 27 -12.85 -6.88 14.91
C ILE A 27 -13.22 -5.70 14.00
N LYS A 28 -13.41 -4.54 14.63
CA LYS A 28 -13.69 -3.29 13.93
C LYS A 28 -12.40 -2.74 13.31
N ILE A 29 -12.42 -2.53 11.99
CA ILE A 29 -11.37 -1.78 11.29
C ILE A 29 -11.79 -0.32 11.24
N MET A 30 -11.04 0.53 11.93
CA MET A 30 -11.30 1.95 12.04
C MET A 30 -10.88 2.72 10.78
N SER A 31 -11.73 3.64 10.32
CA SER A 31 -11.32 4.70 9.40
C SER A 31 -10.79 5.89 10.22
N SER A 32 -9.78 6.55 9.69
CA SER A 32 -8.79 7.46 10.33
C SER A 32 -9.28 8.66 11.16
N ASP A 33 -10.58 8.90 11.34
CA ASP A 33 -11.10 10.20 11.83
C ASP A 33 -11.94 10.13 13.12
N THR A 34 -11.61 9.23 14.05
CA THR A 34 -12.28 9.22 15.37
C THR A 34 -11.48 10.03 16.40
N SER A 35 -11.96 11.23 16.68
CA SER A 35 -11.53 12.10 17.80
C SER A 35 -12.07 11.64 19.17
N GLU A 36 -13.00 10.69 19.17
CA GLU A 36 -13.56 10.07 20.36
C GLU A 36 -13.01 8.65 20.50
N GLY A 37 -12.85 8.18 21.74
CA GLY A 37 -12.16 6.93 22.07
C GLY A 37 -12.50 5.74 21.16
N PHE A 38 -11.54 4.86 20.95
CA PHE A 38 -11.69 3.71 20.07
C PHE A 38 -12.18 2.47 20.82
N ASP A 39 -13.03 1.69 20.16
CA ASP A 39 -13.48 0.39 20.65
C ASP A 39 -12.32 -0.60 20.67
N ARG A 40 -12.25 -1.47 21.69
CA ARG A 40 -11.30 -2.58 21.76
C ARG A 40 -12.06 -3.91 21.70
N PRO A 41 -11.57 -4.93 20.97
CA PRO A 41 -10.41 -4.88 20.08
C PRO A 41 -10.69 -4.13 18.77
N SER A 42 -9.69 -3.46 18.22
CA SER A 42 -9.80 -2.78 16.92
C SER A 42 -8.49 -2.80 16.14
N ILE A 43 -8.61 -2.62 14.82
CA ILE A 43 -7.47 -2.42 13.91
C ILE A 43 -7.59 -1.05 13.26
N LYS A 44 -6.48 -0.33 13.14
CA LYS A 44 -6.40 0.92 12.37
C LYS A 44 -5.33 0.78 11.31
N VAL A 45 -5.68 1.12 10.07
CA VAL A 45 -4.71 1.22 8.97
C VAL A 45 -4.42 2.69 8.71
N ASN A 46 -3.14 3.06 8.72
CA ASN A 46 -2.67 4.40 8.46
C ASN A 46 -1.62 4.42 7.33
N ILE A 47 -1.56 5.54 6.62
CA ILE A 47 -0.47 5.84 5.68
C ILE A 47 0.36 6.93 6.36
N GLU A 48 1.54 6.59 6.87
CA GLU A 48 2.41 7.50 7.62
C GLU A 48 3.01 8.58 6.71
N SER A 49 3.44 8.16 5.53
CA SER A 49 4.02 9.04 4.52
C SER A 49 3.64 8.56 3.13
N SER A 50 3.62 9.48 2.18
CA SER A 50 3.60 9.13 0.77
C SER A 50 4.30 10.17 -0.07
N ASP A 51 5.41 9.74 -0.66
CA ASP A 51 6.17 10.54 -1.61
C ASP A 51 5.76 10.17 -3.03
N LEU A 52 5.70 11.18 -3.90
CA LEU A 52 5.41 11.01 -5.32
C LEU A 52 6.49 11.72 -6.12
N ALA A 53 7.22 10.96 -6.94
CA ALA A 53 8.28 11.47 -7.79
C ALA A 53 8.05 11.10 -9.25
N LYS A 54 8.42 11.99 -10.17
CA LYS A 54 8.53 11.62 -11.59
C LYS A 54 9.83 10.86 -11.80
N ILE A 55 9.73 9.67 -12.42
CA ILE A 55 10.91 8.92 -12.86
C ILE A 55 11.35 9.47 -14.24
N ASN A 56 10.39 9.65 -15.15
CA ASN A 56 10.59 10.22 -16.48
C ASN A 56 9.27 10.80 -17.02
N ALA A 57 9.25 11.18 -18.31
CA ALA A 57 8.08 11.76 -18.97
C ALA A 57 6.81 10.88 -18.91
N ASN A 58 6.97 9.56 -18.82
CA ASN A 58 5.88 8.59 -18.90
C ASN A 58 5.60 7.87 -17.57
N TYR A 59 6.41 8.06 -16.52
CA TYR A 59 6.28 7.27 -15.29
C TYR A 59 6.45 8.11 -14.02
N VAL A 60 5.61 7.79 -13.02
CA VAL A 60 5.70 8.31 -11.66
C VAL A 60 5.86 7.17 -10.66
N GLN A 61 6.73 7.37 -9.68
CA GLN A 61 6.93 6.47 -8.56
C GLN A 61 6.23 7.03 -7.34
N ARG A 62 5.51 6.16 -6.63
CA ARG A 62 4.96 6.45 -5.31
C ARG A 62 5.58 5.52 -4.30
N ILE A 63 6.20 6.10 -3.28
CA ILE A 63 6.67 5.36 -2.11
C ILE A 63 5.71 5.71 -0.97
N ALA A 64 5.14 4.71 -0.31
CA ALA A 64 4.22 4.91 0.79
C ALA A 64 4.56 4.00 1.97
N THR A 65 4.66 4.56 3.16
CA THR A 65 4.81 3.80 4.40
C THR A 65 3.44 3.54 4.99
N VAL A 66 3.09 2.27 5.17
CA VAL A 66 1.82 1.81 5.71
C VAL A 66 2.07 1.30 7.12
N SER A 67 1.26 1.73 8.08
CA SER A 67 1.24 1.18 9.44
C SER A 67 -0.13 0.60 9.76
N VAL A 68 -0.14 -0.61 10.33
CA VAL A 68 -1.32 -1.30 10.80
C VAL A 68 -1.21 -1.45 12.30
N TYR A 69 -2.11 -0.79 13.00
CA TYR A 69 -2.19 -0.82 14.46
C TYR A 69 -3.24 -1.82 14.90
N PHE A 70 -2.90 -2.65 15.87
CA PHE A 70 -3.84 -3.51 16.57
C PHE A 70 -3.94 -3.14 18.04
N PHE A 71 -5.17 -2.88 18.47
CA PHE A 71 -5.52 -2.55 19.84
C PHE A 71 -6.13 -3.78 20.49
N ALA A 72 -5.36 -4.45 21.35
CA ALA A 72 -5.79 -5.62 22.10
C ALA A 72 -7.02 -5.36 22.98
N THR A 73 -7.77 -6.42 23.26
CA THR A 73 -8.99 -6.41 24.07
C THR A 73 -8.69 -6.00 25.51
N ASP A 74 -7.64 -6.58 26.11
CA ASP A 74 -7.22 -6.29 27.49
C ASP A 74 -5.81 -5.69 27.52
N ILE A 75 -5.71 -4.44 27.99
CA ILE A 75 -4.47 -3.68 28.14
C ILE A 75 -3.49 -4.35 29.13
N LYS A 76 -3.96 -5.20 30.04
CA LYS A 76 -3.10 -5.93 30.99
C LYS A 76 -2.64 -7.28 30.46
N ASN A 77 -3.39 -7.88 29.53
CA ASN A 77 -3.15 -9.23 29.01
C ASN A 77 -3.01 -9.25 27.47
N TYR A 78 -2.46 -8.20 26.89
CA TYR A 78 -2.34 -8.01 25.43
C TYR A 78 -1.32 -8.93 24.75
N LYS A 79 -0.29 -9.40 25.47
CA LYS A 79 0.89 -10.01 24.85
C LYS A 79 0.58 -11.20 23.94
N ILE A 80 -0.29 -12.11 24.39
CA ILE A 80 -0.66 -13.29 23.60
C ILE A 80 -1.50 -12.89 22.39
N GLU A 81 -2.42 -11.94 22.55
CA GLU A 81 -3.25 -11.43 21.47
C GLU A 81 -2.40 -10.72 20.41
N ASN A 82 -1.45 -9.88 20.84
CA ASN A 82 -0.51 -9.20 19.95
C ASN A 82 0.36 -10.19 19.17
N LEU A 83 0.90 -11.24 19.81
CA LEU A 83 1.69 -12.24 19.11
C LEU A 83 0.86 -13.00 18.06
N LYS A 84 -0.38 -13.37 18.38
CA LYS A 84 -1.29 -14.00 17.42
C LYS A 84 -1.58 -13.11 16.21
N ILE A 85 -1.86 -11.83 16.46
CA ILE A 85 -2.15 -10.87 15.40
C ILE A 85 -0.88 -10.53 14.61
N GLN A 86 0.27 -10.46 15.25
CA GLN A 86 1.56 -10.29 14.58
C GLN A 86 1.81 -11.41 13.57
N ASP A 87 1.81 -12.67 14.02
CA ASP A 87 2.01 -13.84 13.15
C ASP A 87 1.03 -13.79 11.97
N PHE A 88 -0.20 -13.39 12.24
CA PHE A 88 -1.25 -13.30 11.24
C PHE A 88 -0.98 -12.19 10.20
N LEU A 89 -0.66 -10.96 10.64
CA LEU A 89 -0.37 -9.83 9.76
C LEU A 89 0.89 -10.08 8.92
N GLU A 90 1.95 -10.63 9.52
CA GLU A 90 3.17 -11.00 8.81
C GLU A 90 2.89 -12.00 7.68
N ASN A 91 2.13 -13.07 7.96
CA ASN A 91 1.77 -14.08 6.96
C ASN A 91 0.94 -13.54 5.79
N ILE A 92 0.17 -12.47 6.01
CA ILE A 92 -0.62 -11.82 4.96
C ILE A 92 0.26 -10.89 4.14
N PHE A 93 1.03 -10.02 4.80
CA PHE A 93 1.78 -8.97 4.12
C PHE A 93 3.02 -9.51 3.41
N ILE A 94 3.62 -10.60 3.88
CA ILE A 94 4.77 -11.21 3.19
C ILE A 94 4.40 -11.73 1.80
N GLN A 95 3.11 -12.00 1.56
CA GLN A 95 2.60 -12.38 0.24
C GLN A 95 2.47 -11.19 -0.72
N GLY A 96 2.78 -9.97 -0.29
CA GLY A 96 2.63 -8.75 -1.09
C GLY A 96 1.18 -8.31 -1.27
N VAL A 97 1.00 -7.18 -1.95
CA VAL A 97 -0.31 -6.55 -2.18
C VAL A 97 -0.68 -6.62 -3.65
N ARG A 98 -1.90 -7.08 -3.94
CA ARG A 98 -2.45 -7.08 -5.30
C ARG A 98 -3.35 -5.86 -5.52
N PHE A 99 -3.09 -5.08 -6.57
CA PHE A 99 -3.87 -3.91 -7.00
C PHE A 99 -4.26 -4.02 -8.45
N GLU A 100 -5.56 -4.11 -8.78
CA GLU A 100 -6.06 -3.97 -10.17
C GLU A 100 -5.28 -4.81 -11.21
N GLY A 101 -4.81 -6.01 -10.83
CA GLY A 101 -4.01 -6.89 -11.68
C GLY A 101 -2.49 -6.73 -11.59
N CYS A 102 -2.00 -5.72 -10.87
CA CYS A 102 -0.60 -5.53 -10.48
C CYS A 102 -0.28 -6.23 -9.15
N TYR A 103 0.94 -6.72 -9.03
CA TYR A 103 1.49 -7.30 -7.80
C TYR A 103 2.61 -6.41 -7.27
N ILE A 104 2.49 -5.99 -6.01
CA ILE A 104 3.43 -5.12 -5.34
C ILE A 104 4.05 -5.92 -4.19
N PRO A 105 5.33 -6.31 -4.28
CA PRO A 105 5.98 -7.04 -3.21
C PRO A 105 6.16 -6.15 -1.97
N ILE A 106 6.06 -6.76 -0.79
CA ILE A 106 6.53 -6.17 0.46
C ILE A 106 7.82 -6.89 0.80
N ASN A 107 8.92 -6.15 0.89
CA ASN A 107 10.25 -6.74 1.09
C ASN A 107 10.58 -6.94 2.56
N GLU A 108 10.11 -6.04 3.41
CA GLU A 108 10.41 -5.99 4.83
C GLU A 108 9.15 -5.57 5.59
N ILE A 109 8.93 -6.23 6.72
CA ILE A 109 7.83 -5.98 7.64
C ILE A 109 8.48 -5.69 8.98
N GLU A 110 8.24 -4.49 9.49
CA GLU A 110 8.70 -4.07 10.80
C GLU A 110 7.54 -4.22 11.80
N VAL A 111 7.86 -4.73 12.99
CA VAL A 111 6.86 -4.93 14.04
C VAL A 111 7.38 -4.36 15.34
N GLU A 112 6.57 -3.53 15.98
CA GLU A 112 6.84 -2.97 17.29
C GLU A 112 5.60 -3.08 18.18
N THR A 113 5.80 -3.11 19.49
CA THR A 113 4.71 -2.98 20.46
C THR A 113 4.99 -1.81 21.40
N ILE A 114 4.18 -0.77 21.30
CA ILE A 114 4.29 0.45 22.13
C ILE A 114 3.02 0.56 22.96
N ASP A 115 3.16 0.67 24.29
CA ASP A 115 2.03 0.89 25.21
C ASP A 115 0.82 -0.04 24.99
N SER A 116 1.07 -1.35 24.85
CA SER A 116 0.09 -2.42 24.55
C SER A 116 -0.46 -2.47 23.12
N VAL A 117 -0.12 -1.50 22.28
CA VAL A 117 -0.55 -1.44 20.87
C VAL A 117 0.50 -2.13 20.02
N LEU A 118 0.09 -3.09 19.20
CA LEU A 118 0.95 -3.69 18.18
C LEU A 118 0.92 -2.80 16.94
N GLU A 119 2.08 -2.41 16.45
CA GLU A 119 2.26 -1.73 15.16
C GLU A 119 2.99 -2.67 14.21
N THR A 120 2.42 -2.85 13.02
CA THR A 120 3.06 -3.56 11.91
C THR A 120 3.18 -2.59 10.75
N SER A 121 4.40 -2.25 10.38
CA SER A 121 4.69 -1.26 9.33
C SER A 121 5.47 -1.89 8.17
N PHE A 122 5.26 -1.33 6.97
CA PHE A 122 5.98 -1.74 5.77
C PHE A 122 5.92 -0.65 4.70
N MET A 123 6.85 -0.70 3.76
CA MET A 123 6.93 0.23 2.64
C MET A 123 6.39 -0.40 1.36
N LEU A 124 5.59 0.37 0.62
CA LEU A 124 5.13 0.05 -0.73
C LEU A 124 5.78 0.97 -1.73
N ASP A 125 6.37 0.39 -2.78
CA ASP A 125 6.94 1.12 -3.91
C ASP A 125 6.14 0.80 -5.18
N VAL A 126 5.48 1.82 -5.72
CA VAL A 126 4.50 1.67 -6.79
C VAL A 126 4.87 2.57 -7.97
N THR A 127 5.18 1.95 -9.10
CA THR A 127 5.41 2.69 -10.36
C THR A 127 4.13 2.71 -11.19
N ASN A 128 3.70 3.91 -11.56
CA ASN A 128 2.54 4.13 -12.41
C ASN A 128 2.97 4.75 -13.74
N GLN A 129 2.37 4.28 -14.83
CA GLN A 129 2.45 4.96 -16.11
C GLN A 129 1.54 6.19 -16.09
N LEU A 130 2.03 7.30 -16.63
CA LEU A 130 1.26 8.48 -16.96
C LEU A 130 0.61 8.26 -18.33
N ASP A 131 -0.70 8.45 -18.41
CA ASP A 131 -1.38 8.48 -19.70
C ASP A 131 -0.84 9.69 -20.48
N LYS A 132 -0.29 9.44 -21.67
CA LYS A 132 0.20 10.51 -22.55
C LYS A 132 -1.00 11.34 -23.00
N LEU A 133 -1.05 12.61 -22.60
CA LEU A 133 -2.11 13.53 -23.02
C LEU A 133 -1.99 13.93 -24.51
N ASP A 134 -0.86 13.67 -25.18
CA ASP A 134 -0.48 14.34 -26.43
C ASP A 134 -0.28 13.44 -27.67
N GLU A 135 -0.63 12.15 -27.65
CA GLU A 135 -0.52 11.31 -28.87
C GLU A 135 -1.70 11.46 -29.84
N LEU A 136 -2.78 12.14 -29.47
CA LEU A 136 -3.90 12.41 -30.39
C LEU A 136 -3.65 13.60 -31.33
N ASN A 137 -2.66 14.45 -31.03
CA ASN A 137 -2.32 15.66 -31.81
C ASN A 137 -0.84 15.74 -32.21
N ALA A 138 -0.04 14.69 -31.95
CA ALA A 138 1.33 14.64 -32.45
C ALA A 138 1.28 14.33 -33.95
N GLU A 139 1.64 15.30 -34.79
CA GLU A 139 1.86 15.08 -36.22
C GLU A 139 2.91 13.97 -36.38
N TYR A 140 2.60 12.98 -37.24
CA TYR A 140 3.55 11.92 -37.58
C TYR A 140 4.83 12.56 -38.14
N MET A 141 6.00 12.13 -37.66
CA MET A 141 7.28 12.56 -38.24
C MET A 141 7.27 12.28 -39.74
N GLU A 142 7.63 13.29 -40.54
CA GLU A 142 7.78 13.15 -41.98
C GLU A 142 8.91 12.18 -42.33
N ASP A 143 8.74 11.45 -43.44
CA ASP A 143 9.75 10.52 -43.96
C ASP A 143 11.02 11.29 -44.38
N LEU A 144 12.15 10.92 -43.79
CA LEU A 144 13.45 11.46 -44.15
C LEU A 144 13.91 10.87 -45.50
N ASN A 145 13.84 11.67 -46.57
CA ASN A 145 14.33 11.26 -47.88
C ASN A 145 15.82 11.67 -48.04
N ILE A 146 16.74 10.72 -47.86
CA ILE A 146 18.19 10.96 -47.98
C ILE A 146 18.61 10.71 -49.43
N ASN A 147 18.88 11.79 -50.17
CA ASN A 147 19.56 11.71 -51.46
C ASN A 147 21.07 11.56 -51.22
N TYR A 148 21.60 10.36 -51.41
CA TYR A 148 23.03 10.13 -51.45
C TYR A 148 23.59 10.60 -52.80
N GLU A 149 24.18 11.80 -52.84
CA GLU A 149 25.08 12.18 -53.94
C GLU A 149 26.45 11.54 -53.68
N GLY A 150 26.72 10.45 -54.38
CA GLY A 150 28.03 9.81 -54.38
C GLY A 150 29.09 10.74 -54.95
N GLY A 151 29.91 11.32 -54.07
CA GLY A 151 31.13 12.03 -54.46
C GLY A 151 32.23 11.03 -54.81
N CYS A 152 32.76 11.17 -56.03
CA CYS A 152 33.91 10.44 -56.60
C CYS A 152 35.19 10.56 -55.77
#